data_AF-A0A0S8H223-F1
#
_entry.id   AF-A0A0S8H223-F1
#
_cell.length_a   1.000
_cell.length_b   1.000
_cell.length_c   1.000
_cell.angle_alpha   90.00
_cell.angle_beta   90.00
_cell.angle_gamma   90.00
#
_symmetry.space_group_name_H-M   'P 1'
#
loop_
_entity.id
_entity.type
_entity.pdbx_description
1 polymer ?
#
loop_
_entity_poly.entity_id
_entity_poly.type
_entity_poly.pdbx_seq_one_letter_code
_entity_poly.pdbx_strand_id
1 'polypeptide(L)'
;MLSHRRRKEQIHVFSLDRVLAADVQERIAFDPRTRQCQVVRPEGTELKAIVAEIERQARDTVASRLLILDVRSYTLPRLQHAYNKVARYNRSDLNKFCYSILIGDGPLNLFHAGKSLHVFLPHLARHRTDYYPAVFFYDPFIHYKREEWQPAGIDAAAALPTLVPPRLQRAFKGGNVTHAAAREYFRAAGVDPETRDQARQRRQAKLVRFYRKRIAEEFPHHQAQLEAWLSKEGYSLVGEALRLHLYPLFFEDWVAELMARAGNGG
;
A
#
# COMPACT_ATOMS: atom_id res chain seq x y z
N MET A 1 -11.23 -13.93 22.80
CA MET A 1 -10.89 -13.88 21.36
C MET A 1 -10.26 -15.22 21.00
N LEU A 2 -10.77 -15.91 19.98
CA LEU A 2 -10.23 -17.19 19.54
C LEU A 2 -8.98 -16.97 18.68
N SER A 3 -8.00 -17.85 18.80
CA SER A 3 -6.80 -17.84 17.95
C SER A 3 -6.94 -18.89 16.85
N HIS A 4 -6.53 -18.56 15.63
CA HIS A 4 -6.68 -19.37 14.43
C HIS A 4 -5.31 -19.75 13.86
N ARG A 5 -4.76 -20.89 14.30
CA ARG A 5 -3.43 -21.36 13.89
C ARG A 5 -3.39 -21.93 12.46
N ARG A 6 -4.48 -22.56 12.01
CA ARG A 6 -4.58 -23.22 10.70
C ARG A 6 -5.13 -22.28 9.63
N ARG A 7 -4.45 -21.15 9.42
CA ARG A 7 -4.81 -20.18 8.36
C ARG A 7 -4.34 -20.69 6.99
N LYS A 8 -5.16 -20.42 5.97
CA LYS A 8 -4.95 -20.82 4.57
C LYS A 8 -3.92 -19.91 3.88
N GLU A 9 -3.38 -20.37 2.77
CA GLU A 9 -2.58 -19.56 1.83
C GLU A 9 -3.47 -18.54 1.11
N GLN A 10 -4.06 -17.63 1.87
CA GLN A 10 -5.06 -16.68 1.42
C GLN A 10 -4.67 -15.27 1.86
N ILE A 11 -4.81 -14.33 0.93
CA ILE A 11 -4.50 -12.92 1.08
C ILE A 11 -5.77 -12.12 0.80
N HIS A 12 -6.27 -11.38 1.78
CA HIS A 12 -7.34 -10.41 1.52
C HIS A 12 -6.75 -9.07 1.11
N VAL A 13 -7.24 -8.49 0.02
CA VAL A 13 -6.88 -7.16 -0.45
C VAL A 13 -8.12 -6.27 -0.37
N PHE A 14 -8.13 -5.34 0.57
CA PHE A 14 -9.24 -4.42 0.79
C PHE A 14 -8.87 -3.02 0.33
N SER A 15 -9.52 -2.54 -0.72
CA SER A 15 -9.32 -1.21 -1.30
C SER A 15 -10.61 -0.75 -1.97
N LEU A 16 -10.93 0.54 -1.87
CA LEU A 16 -11.97 1.16 -2.69
C LEU A 16 -11.48 1.51 -4.10
N ASP A 17 -10.16 1.54 -4.29
CA ASP A 17 -9.53 1.81 -5.57
C ASP A 17 -9.22 0.50 -6.29
N ARG A 18 -9.94 0.30 -7.40
CA ARG A 18 -9.79 -0.87 -8.26
C ARG A 18 -8.42 -0.92 -8.94
N VAL A 19 -7.78 0.23 -9.18
CA VAL A 19 -6.45 0.30 -9.78
C VAL A 19 -5.41 -0.23 -8.81
N LEU A 20 -5.44 0.22 -7.54
CA LEU A 20 -4.56 -0.33 -6.50
C LEU A 20 -4.83 -1.83 -6.27
N ALA A 21 -6.10 -2.23 -6.17
CA ALA A 21 -6.47 -3.63 -5.95
C ALA A 21 -5.97 -4.55 -7.09
N ALA A 22 -6.13 -4.12 -8.34
CA ALA A 22 -5.64 -4.86 -9.51
C ALA A 22 -4.10 -4.92 -9.53
N ASP A 23 -3.42 -3.80 -9.24
CA ASP A 23 -1.95 -3.78 -9.20
C ASP A 23 -1.41 -4.72 -8.12
N VAL A 24 -1.97 -4.72 -6.91
CA VAL A 24 -1.61 -5.65 -5.84
C VAL A 24 -1.89 -7.10 -6.23
N GLN A 25 -3.09 -7.40 -6.74
CA GLN A 25 -3.45 -8.76 -7.15
C GLN A 25 -2.50 -9.28 -8.21
N GLU A 26 -2.21 -8.49 -9.24
CA GLU A 26 -1.33 -8.91 -10.33
C GLU A 26 0.12 -9.08 -9.86
N ARG A 27 0.62 -8.23 -8.95
CA ARG A 27 1.95 -8.43 -8.35
C ARG A 27 2.05 -9.75 -7.61
N ILE A 28 1.05 -10.08 -6.80
CA ILE A 28 1.00 -11.34 -6.05
C ILE A 28 0.93 -12.54 -7.02
N ALA A 29 0.11 -12.44 -8.07
CA ALA A 29 -0.08 -13.50 -9.05
C ALA A 29 1.16 -13.76 -9.91
N PHE A 30 1.93 -12.71 -10.22
CA PHE A 30 3.14 -12.83 -11.04
C PHE A 30 4.40 -13.18 -10.26
N ASP A 31 4.43 -13.02 -8.93
CA ASP A 31 5.59 -13.45 -8.14
C ASP A 31 5.55 -14.99 -7.92
N PRO A 32 6.59 -15.73 -8.36
CA PRO A 32 6.61 -17.19 -8.23
C PRO A 32 6.49 -17.72 -6.80
N ARG A 33 6.84 -16.90 -5.80
CA ARG A 33 6.78 -17.28 -4.37
C ARG A 33 5.37 -17.20 -3.80
N THR A 34 4.50 -16.42 -4.43
CA THR A 34 3.13 -16.14 -3.95
C THR A 34 2.03 -16.48 -4.94
N ARG A 35 2.37 -16.93 -6.16
CA ARG A 35 1.40 -17.26 -7.22
C ARG A 35 0.35 -18.31 -6.82
N GLN A 36 0.65 -19.16 -5.85
CA GLN A 36 -0.24 -20.19 -5.31
C GLN A 36 -1.21 -19.65 -4.26
N CYS A 37 -1.01 -18.43 -3.78
CA CYS A 37 -1.86 -17.83 -2.76
C CYS A 37 -3.19 -17.39 -3.39
N GLN A 38 -4.29 -17.71 -2.72
CA GLN A 38 -5.61 -17.23 -3.11
C GLN A 38 -5.75 -15.74 -2.73
N VAL A 39 -5.92 -14.88 -3.72
CA VAL A 39 -6.22 -13.46 -3.49
C VAL A 39 -7.74 -13.26 -3.44
N VAL A 40 -8.24 -12.79 -2.31
CA VAL A 40 -9.65 -12.40 -2.14
C VAL A 40 -9.73 -10.88 -2.11
N ARG A 41 -10.60 -10.32 -2.94
CA ARG A 41 -10.86 -8.89 -3.05
C ARG A 41 -12.36 -8.66 -3.18
N PRO A 42 -12.86 -7.46 -2.83
CA PRO A 42 -14.24 -7.12 -3.14
C PRO A 42 -14.47 -7.08 -4.66
N GLU A 43 -15.62 -7.60 -5.11
CA GLU A 43 -16.03 -7.66 -6.51
C GLU A 43 -16.92 -6.48 -6.94
N GLY A 44 -17.51 -5.77 -5.97
CA GLY A 44 -18.37 -4.62 -6.22
C GLY A 44 -17.73 -3.55 -7.14
N THR A 45 -18.54 -2.94 -8.01
CA THR A 45 -18.11 -1.85 -8.89
C THR A 45 -18.36 -0.48 -8.28
N GLU A 46 -19.40 -0.36 -7.44
CA GLU A 46 -19.76 0.86 -6.73
C GLU A 46 -19.12 0.94 -5.35
N LEU A 47 -18.69 2.14 -4.93
CA LEU A 47 -18.03 2.35 -3.64
C LEU A 47 -18.84 1.80 -2.45
N LYS A 48 -20.16 2.05 -2.42
CA LYS A 48 -21.03 1.56 -1.34
C LYS A 48 -21.10 0.03 -1.31
N ALA A 49 -21.19 -0.60 -2.48
CA ALA A 49 -21.21 -2.06 -2.59
C ALA A 49 -19.89 -2.67 -2.10
N ILE A 50 -18.76 -2.07 -2.48
CA ILE A 50 -17.42 -2.49 -2.03
C ILE A 50 -17.31 -2.39 -0.50
N VAL A 51 -17.72 -1.27 0.11
CA VAL A 51 -17.68 -1.11 1.58
C VAL A 51 -18.50 -2.19 2.27
N ALA A 52 -19.74 -2.41 1.83
CA ALA A 52 -20.61 -3.43 2.40
C ALA A 52 -20.06 -4.85 2.22
N GLU A 53 -19.39 -5.12 1.10
CA GLU A 53 -18.74 -6.39 0.85
C GLU A 53 -17.53 -6.64 1.76
N ILE A 54 -16.64 -5.65 1.92
CA ILE A 54 -15.52 -5.74 2.86
C ILE A 54 -16.04 -5.98 4.29
N GLU A 55 -17.14 -5.33 4.66
CA GLU A 55 -17.78 -5.53 5.96
C GLU A 55 -18.31 -6.96 6.15
N ARG A 56 -18.94 -7.55 5.13
CA ARG A 56 -19.38 -8.96 5.16
C ARG A 56 -18.20 -9.93 5.23
N GLN A 57 -17.15 -9.68 4.45
CA GLN A 57 -15.93 -10.50 4.41
C GLN A 57 -15.09 -10.40 5.70
N ALA A 58 -15.37 -9.42 6.58
CA ALA A 58 -14.57 -9.19 7.78
C ALA A 58 -14.41 -10.45 8.65
N ARG A 59 -15.44 -11.29 8.77
CA ARG A 59 -15.35 -12.55 9.52
C ARG A 59 -14.47 -13.58 8.82
N ASP A 60 -14.51 -13.65 7.49
CA ASP A 60 -13.79 -14.65 6.69
C ASP A 60 -12.27 -14.42 6.71
N THR A 61 -11.84 -13.21 7.04
CA THR A 61 -10.41 -12.86 7.20
C THR A 61 -9.69 -13.69 8.27
N VAL A 62 -10.41 -14.33 9.21
CA VAL A 62 -9.79 -15.25 10.19
C VAL A 62 -9.13 -16.46 9.55
N ALA A 63 -9.48 -16.79 8.31
CA ALA A 63 -8.84 -17.86 7.55
C ALA A 63 -7.58 -17.41 6.80
N SER A 64 -7.32 -16.11 6.68
CA SER A 64 -6.22 -15.57 5.86
C SER A 64 -4.94 -15.37 6.64
N ARG A 65 -3.80 -15.56 5.99
CA ARG A 65 -2.48 -15.30 6.56
C ARG A 65 -2.03 -13.85 6.40
N LEU A 66 -2.55 -13.16 5.41
CA LEU A 66 -2.18 -11.78 5.12
C LEU A 66 -3.41 -10.93 4.78
N LEU A 67 -3.43 -9.73 5.33
CA LEU A 67 -4.41 -8.68 5.03
C LEU A 67 -3.65 -7.49 4.43
N ILE A 68 -4.12 -6.99 3.30
CA ILE A 68 -3.57 -5.79 2.65
C ILE A 68 -4.66 -4.73 2.66
N LEU A 69 -4.42 -3.65 3.40
CA LEU A 69 -5.40 -2.61 3.68
C LEU A 69 -4.97 -1.28 3.03
N ASP A 70 -5.87 -0.73 2.23
CA ASP A 70 -5.76 0.64 1.72
C ASP A 70 -6.18 1.64 2.81
N VAL A 71 -5.21 2.35 3.36
CA VAL A 71 -5.41 3.31 4.46
C VAL A 71 -5.23 4.76 4.02
N ARG A 72 -5.34 5.05 2.72
CA ARG A 72 -5.29 6.42 2.22
C ARG A 72 -6.33 7.31 2.88
N SER A 73 -5.98 8.58 3.02
CA SER A 73 -6.86 9.62 3.56
C SER A 73 -8.24 9.68 2.86
N TYR A 74 -8.32 9.33 1.58
CA TYR A 74 -9.56 9.33 0.81
C TYR A 74 -10.47 8.10 1.04
N THR A 75 -9.88 6.93 1.30
CA THR A 75 -10.62 5.66 1.39
C THR A 75 -10.88 5.26 2.82
N LEU A 76 -9.95 5.57 3.73
CA LEU A 76 -10.00 5.16 5.13
C LEU A 76 -11.25 5.63 5.88
N PRO A 77 -11.74 6.89 5.75
CA PRO A 77 -12.96 7.31 6.47
C PRO A 77 -14.18 6.45 6.12
N ARG A 78 -14.27 5.98 4.87
CA ARG A 78 -15.35 5.12 4.39
C ARG A 78 -15.17 3.65 4.81
N LEU A 79 -13.92 3.22 5.01
CA LEU A 79 -13.56 1.85 5.38
C LEU A 79 -13.38 1.64 6.89
N GLN A 80 -13.32 2.71 7.69
CA GLN A 80 -12.98 2.65 9.11
C GLN A 80 -13.82 1.63 9.88
N HIS A 81 -15.14 1.60 9.66
CA HIS A 81 -16.03 0.65 10.33
C HIS A 81 -15.70 -0.81 9.96
N ALA A 82 -15.54 -1.09 8.66
CA ALA A 82 -15.22 -2.41 8.17
C ALA A 82 -13.82 -2.87 8.64
N TYR A 83 -12.83 -1.98 8.62
CA TYR A 83 -11.48 -2.28 9.08
C TYR A 83 -11.42 -2.52 10.58
N ASN A 84 -12.18 -1.78 11.38
CA ASN A 84 -12.30 -2.04 12.82
C ASN A 84 -12.88 -3.45 13.08
N LYS A 85 -13.84 -3.90 12.26
CA LYS A 85 -14.35 -5.28 12.33
C LYS A 85 -13.28 -6.30 11.95
N VAL A 86 -12.56 -6.09 10.85
CA VAL A 86 -11.45 -6.95 10.41
C VAL A 86 -10.38 -7.07 11.50
N ALA A 87 -9.92 -5.95 12.06
CA ALA A 87 -8.95 -5.93 13.16
C ALA A 87 -9.49 -6.66 14.40
N ARG A 88 -10.77 -6.46 14.74
CA ARG A 88 -11.43 -7.17 15.84
C ARG A 88 -11.56 -8.68 15.59
N TYR A 89 -11.67 -9.18 14.38
CA TYR A 89 -11.67 -10.63 14.16
C TYR A 89 -10.27 -11.25 14.27
N ASN A 90 -9.21 -10.48 13.99
CA ASN A 90 -7.85 -11.00 13.90
C ASN A 90 -6.92 -10.63 15.05
N ARG A 91 -7.33 -9.76 15.99
CA ARG A 91 -6.43 -9.17 17.01
C ARG A 91 -5.58 -10.17 17.80
N SER A 92 -6.11 -11.36 18.10
CA SER A 92 -5.38 -12.44 18.80
C SER A 92 -4.22 -13.01 17.99
N ASP A 93 -4.31 -12.94 16.66
CA ASP A 93 -3.40 -13.59 15.72
C ASP A 93 -2.53 -12.61 14.92
N LEU A 94 -2.82 -11.30 14.98
CA LEU A 94 -2.04 -10.27 14.28
C LEU A 94 -0.57 -10.31 14.74
N ASN A 95 0.32 -10.27 13.76
CA ASN A 95 1.77 -10.44 13.89
C ASN A 95 2.22 -11.79 14.49
N LYS A 96 1.36 -12.83 14.39
CA LYS A 96 1.67 -14.21 14.78
C LYS A 96 1.33 -15.20 13.66
N PHE A 97 0.04 -15.37 13.42
CA PHE A 97 -0.52 -16.27 12.38
C PHE A 97 -1.16 -15.49 11.22
N CYS A 98 -1.42 -14.21 11.43
CA CYS A 98 -1.95 -13.27 10.45
C CYS A 98 -1.13 -12.00 10.48
N TYR A 99 -0.78 -11.46 9.33
CA TYR A 99 -0.08 -10.18 9.22
C TYR A 99 -0.91 -9.18 8.43
N SER A 100 -0.66 -7.91 8.64
CA SER A 100 -1.25 -6.84 7.85
C SER A 100 -0.17 -5.96 7.20
N ILE A 101 -0.40 -5.63 5.93
CA ILE A 101 0.32 -4.59 5.19
C ILE A 101 -0.64 -3.43 4.99
N LEU A 102 -0.17 -2.21 5.26
CA LEU A 102 -0.92 -0.99 4.92
C LEU A 102 -0.29 -0.31 3.71
N ILE A 103 -1.13 0.19 2.81
CA ILE A 103 -0.72 1.06 1.71
C ILE A 103 -1.47 2.38 1.89
N GLY A 104 -0.74 3.48 2.03
CA GLY A 104 -1.30 4.79 2.34
C GLY A 104 -0.66 5.91 1.54
N ASP A 105 -1.36 7.04 1.49
CA ASP A 105 -0.87 8.28 0.91
C ASP A 105 0.02 9.06 1.90
N GLY A 106 0.16 8.65 3.16
CA GLY A 106 1.00 9.37 4.13
C GLY A 106 0.38 10.67 4.66
N PRO A 107 1.12 11.45 5.44
CA PRO A 107 0.59 12.65 6.07
C PRO A 107 0.39 13.80 5.07
N LEU A 108 -0.75 14.50 5.15
CA LEU A 108 -1.10 15.63 4.28
C LEU A 108 -0.06 16.77 4.31
N ASN A 109 0.58 16.98 5.46
CA ASN A 109 1.54 18.05 5.68
C ASN A 109 3.00 17.65 5.35
N LEU A 110 3.21 16.52 4.66
CA LEU A 110 4.55 15.99 4.37
C LEU A 110 5.49 17.01 3.72
N PHE A 111 4.96 17.83 2.81
CA PHE A 111 5.73 18.78 2.01
C PHE A 111 5.52 20.25 2.42
N HIS A 112 5.03 20.51 3.64
CA HIS A 112 4.95 21.88 4.15
C HIS A 112 6.35 22.38 4.56
N ALA A 113 6.64 23.67 4.29
CA ALA A 113 7.93 24.28 4.60
C ALA A 113 8.36 24.05 6.05
N GLY A 114 9.63 23.65 6.24
CA GLY A 114 10.22 23.38 7.56
C GLY A 114 9.85 22.05 8.20
N LYS A 115 9.11 21.16 7.49
CA LYS A 115 8.82 19.81 7.97
C LYS A 115 9.84 18.80 7.44
N SER A 116 10.22 17.88 8.31
CA SER A 116 11.05 16.72 7.99
C SER A 116 10.18 15.46 7.93
N LEU A 117 10.78 14.31 7.60
CA LEU A 117 10.11 13.01 7.63
C LEU A 117 9.48 12.66 9.00
N HIS A 118 9.81 13.38 10.08
CA HIS A 118 9.18 13.22 11.40
C HIS A 118 7.66 13.45 11.40
N VAL A 119 7.09 14.11 10.39
CA VAL A 119 5.62 14.20 10.22
C VAL A 119 4.93 12.84 10.04
N PHE A 120 5.69 11.80 9.65
CA PHE A 120 5.19 10.43 9.64
C PHE A 120 5.01 9.83 11.05
N LEU A 121 5.69 10.33 12.10
CA LEU A 121 5.59 9.76 13.45
C LEU A 121 4.13 9.66 13.96
N PRO A 122 3.36 10.75 14.05
CA PRO A 122 1.97 10.65 14.51
C PRO A 122 1.08 9.85 13.53
N HIS A 123 1.41 9.85 12.24
CA HIS A 123 0.67 9.10 11.23
C HIS A 123 0.84 7.59 11.40
N LEU A 124 2.09 7.12 11.51
CA LEU A 124 2.42 5.71 11.73
C LEU A 124 1.95 5.22 13.10
N ALA A 125 2.09 6.03 14.16
CA ALA A 125 1.65 5.67 15.50
C ALA A 125 0.13 5.40 15.56
N ARG A 126 -0.66 6.22 14.86
CA ARG A 126 -2.11 6.01 14.71
C ARG A 126 -2.41 4.69 14.03
N HIS A 127 -1.83 4.47 12.84
CA HIS A 127 -2.04 3.22 12.09
C HIS A 127 -1.57 1.97 12.83
N ARG A 128 -0.47 2.08 13.60
CA ARG A 128 0.03 0.99 14.45
C ARG A 128 -0.98 0.56 15.50
N THR A 129 -1.62 1.53 16.14
CA THR A 129 -2.60 1.30 17.20
C THR A 129 -3.90 0.70 16.65
N ASP A 130 -4.33 1.17 15.49
CA ASP A 130 -5.63 0.79 14.89
C ASP A 130 -5.57 -0.57 14.17
N TYR A 131 -4.47 -0.85 13.45
CA TYR A 131 -4.41 -1.97 12.49
C TYR A 131 -3.27 -2.97 12.71
N TYR A 132 -2.38 -2.72 13.68
CA TYR A 132 -1.24 -3.58 14.04
C TYR A 132 -0.43 -4.08 12.83
N PRO A 133 -0.05 -3.21 11.90
CA PRO A 133 0.61 -3.62 10.67
C PRO A 133 2.02 -4.13 10.92
N ALA A 134 2.40 -5.12 10.13
CA ALA A 134 3.78 -5.56 10.02
C ALA A 134 4.60 -4.56 9.21
N VAL A 135 3.99 -3.95 8.19
CA VAL A 135 4.64 -3.06 7.23
C VAL A 135 3.69 -1.94 6.81
N PHE A 136 4.23 -0.72 6.66
CA PHE A 136 3.53 0.40 6.05
C PHE A 136 4.25 0.86 4.79
N PHE A 137 3.52 0.92 3.67
CA PHE A 137 3.98 1.48 2.42
C PHE A 137 3.34 2.85 2.18
N TYR A 138 4.18 3.87 2.07
CA TYR A 138 3.80 5.16 1.50
C TYR A 138 3.84 5.05 -0.03
N ASP A 139 2.78 5.47 -0.69
CA ASP A 139 2.70 5.51 -2.14
C ASP A 139 2.72 6.96 -2.65
N PRO A 140 3.86 7.41 -3.21
CA PRO A 140 3.99 8.78 -3.71
C PRO A 140 3.04 9.12 -4.85
N PHE A 141 2.56 8.13 -5.62
CA PHE A 141 1.68 8.39 -6.76
C PHE A 141 0.26 8.75 -6.35
N ILE A 142 -0.11 8.55 -5.09
CA ILE A 142 -1.46 8.85 -4.58
C ILE A 142 -1.43 9.88 -3.45
N HIS A 143 -0.26 10.47 -3.16
CA HIS A 143 -0.14 11.58 -2.22
C HIS A 143 -0.27 12.90 -2.95
N TYR A 144 -1.24 13.72 -2.56
CA TYR A 144 -1.48 15.05 -3.12
C TYR A 144 -1.17 16.11 -2.07
N LYS A 145 -0.46 17.17 -2.46
CA LYS A 145 -0.35 18.38 -1.62
C LYS A 145 -1.73 19.00 -1.45
N ARG A 146 -1.93 19.84 -0.44
CA ARG A 146 -3.22 20.48 -0.16
C ARG A 146 -3.73 21.31 -1.34
N GLU A 147 -2.84 21.91 -2.12
CA GLU A 147 -3.17 22.70 -3.31
C GLU A 147 -3.45 21.81 -4.54
N GLU A 148 -2.90 20.60 -4.56
CA GLU A 148 -3.20 19.57 -5.56
C GLU A 148 -4.49 18.81 -5.22
N TRP A 149 -4.97 18.97 -3.99
CA TRP A 149 -6.17 18.33 -3.48
C TRP A 149 -7.41 19.01 -4.06
N GLN A 150 -8.06 18.37 -5.01
CA GLN A 150 -9.42 18.75 -5.38
C GLN A 150 -10.37 18.13 -4.36
N PRO A 151 -11.14 18.94 -3.59
CA PRO A 151 -12.09 18.41 -2.63
C PRO A 151 -13.19 17.65 -3.37
N ALA A 152 -13.03 16.34 -3.46
CA ALA A 152 -14.16 15.46 -3.61
C ALA A 152 -14.92 15.55 -2.28
N GLY A 153 -16.11 16.16 -2.32
CA GLY A 153 -16.93 16.36 -1.14
C GLY A 153 -17.20 15.05 -0.38
N ILE A 154 -17.78 15.19 0.82
CA ILE A 154 -18.19 14.08 1.72
C ILE A 154 -19.20 13.13 1.05
N ASP A 155 -19.65 13.44 -0.17
CA ASP A 155 -20.60 12.64 -0.91
C ASP A 155 -20.03 11.25 -1.28
N ALA A 156 -20.89 10.25 -1.16
CA ALA A 156 -20.59 8.86 -1.47
C ALA A 156 -20.36 8.61 -2.97
N ALA A 157 -20.67 9.60 -3.82
CA ALA A 157 -20.49 9.58 -5.26
C ALA A 157 -19.16 10.17 -5.74
N ALA A 158 -18.34 10.74 -4.86
CA ALA A 158 -17.13 11.43 -5.30
C ALA A 158 -16.08 10.42 -5.80
N ALA A 159 -15.75 10.51 -7.09
CA ALA A 159 -14.78 9.62 -7.75
C ALA A 159 -13.39 9.76 -7.14
N LEU A 160 -12.66 8.65 -7.04
CA LEU A 160 -11.25 8.65 -6.68
C LEU A 160 -10.42 9.41 -7.74
N PRO A 161 -9.42 10.21 -7.34
CA PRO A 161 -8.47 10.79 -8.28
C PRO A 161 -7.82 9.69 -9.13
N THR A 162 -7.85 9.87 -10.45
CA THR A 162 -7.29 8.90 -11.41
C THR A 162 -5.92 9.31 -11.94
N LEU A 163 -5.59 10.60 -11.86
CA LEU A 163 -4.34 11.18 -12.35
C LEU A 163 -3.29 11.22 -11.25
N VAL A 164 -2.06 10.86 -11.61
CA VAL A 164 -0.88 11.08 -10.78
C VAL A 164 -0.79 12.58 -10.43
N PRO A 165 -0.38 12.93 -9.20
CA PRO A 165 -0.28 14.31 -8.78
C PRO A 165 0.51 15.21 -9.74
N PRO A 166 0.03 16.44 -10.02
CA PRO A 166 0.64 17.36 -10.99
C PRO A 166 2.15 17.55 -10.82
N ARG A 167 2.66 17.64 -9.59
CA ARG A 167 4.11 17.76 -9.33
C ARG A 167 4.93 16.60 -9.89
N LEU A 168 4.36 15.40 -9.93
CA LEU A 168 5.01 14.19 -10.43
C LEU A 168 4.81 14.02 -11.94
N GLN A 169 3.72 14.55 -12.51
CA GLN A 169 3.41 14.44 -13.94
C GLN A 169 4.54 14.96 -14.84
N ARG A 170 5.25 16.01 -14.43
CA ARG A 170 6.39 16.58 -15.19
C ARG A 170 7.51 15.58 -15.46
N ALA A 171 7.59 14.49 -14.70
CA ALA A 171 8.58 13.44 -14.93
C ALA A 171 8.16 12.41 -15.98
N PHE A 172 6.88 12.40 -16.37
CA PHE A 172 6.35 11.49 -17.37
C PHE A 172 6.22 12.21 -18.70
N LYS A 173 6.59 11.54 -19.79
CA LYS A 173 6.44 12.08 -21.14
C LYS A 173 4.94 12.07 -21.50
N GLY A 174 4.35 13.23 -21.81
CA GLY A 174 2.99 13.33 -22.36
C GLY A 174 1.96 14.09 -21.51
N GLY A 175 2.24 14.41 -20.24
CA GLY A 175 1.25 15.02 -19.33
C GLY A 175 0.07 14.07 -19.03
N ASN A 176 -0.70 14.34 -17.96
CA ASN A 176 -1.93 13.60 -17.62
C ASN A 176 -1.78 12.08 -17.46
N VAL A 177 -0.68 11.62 -16.85
CA VAL A 177 -0.49 10.19 -16.54
C VAL A 177 -1.46 9.73 -15.46
N THR A 178 -2.18 8.64 -15.71
CA THR A 178 -3.07 8.00 -14.75
C THR A 178 -2.31 7.09 -13.79
N HIS A 179 -2.88 6.81 -12.61
CA HIS A 179 -2.35 5.82 -11.67
C HIS A 179 -2.21 4.43 -12.33
N ALA A 180 -3.20 4.05 -13.15
CA ALA A 180 -3.20 2.77 -13.85
C ALA A 180 -2.01 2.68 -14.82
N ALA A 181 -1.84 3.67 -15.68
CA ALA A 181 -0.74 3.71 -16.64
C ALA A 181 0.63 3.71 -15.95
N ALA A 182 0.79 4.45 -14.85
CA ALA A 182 2.03 4.45 -14.08
C ALA A 182 2.33 3.06 -13.48
N ARG A 183 1.35 2.42 -12.84
CA ARG A 183 1.49 1.10 -12.22
C ARG A 183 1.77 0.01 -13.25
N GLU A 184 0.99 -0.05 -14.32
CA GLU A 184 1.18 -0.96 -15.46
C GLU A 184 2.57 -0.81 -16.07
N TYR A 185 3.04 0.43 -16.26
CA TYR A 185 4.38 0.69 -16.72
C TYR A 185 5.41 0.07 -15.77
N PHE A 186 5.42 0.44 -14.49
CA PHE A 186 6.46 -0.04 -13.57
C PHE A 186 6.39 -1.54 -13.30
N ARG A 187 5.21 -2.15 -13.41
CA ARG A 187 5.01 -3.60 -13.31
C ARG A 187 5.39 -4.38 -14.58
N ALA A 188 5.75 -3.68 -15.66
CA ALA A 188 5.98 -4.30 -16.96
C ALA A 188 4.77 -5.06 -17.51
N ALA A 189 3.56 -4.55 -17.25
CA ALA A 189 2.33 -5.05 -17.86
C ALA A 189 2.43 -4.96 -19.39
N GLY A 190 1.92 -5.97 -20.09
CA GLY A 190 1.97 -6.07 -21.55
C GLY A 190 3.34 -6.39 -22.14
N VAL A 191 4.39 -6.57 -21.33
CA VAL A 191 5.67 -7.11 -21.81
C VAL A 191 5.59 -8.63 -21.90
N ASP A 192 6.22 -9.19 -22.94
CA ASP A 192 6.35 -10.62 -23.17
C ASP A 192 6.83 -11.36 -21.89
N PRO A 193 6.19 -12.48 -21.50
CA PRO A 193 6.57 -13.23 -20.30
C PRO A 193 8.06 -13.57 -20.20
N GLU A 194 8.73 -13.91 -21.30
CA GLU A 194 10.14 -14.31 -21.31
C GLU A 194 11.08 -13.14 -20.98
N THR A 195 10.68 -11.91 -21.29
CA THR A 195 11.49 -10.70 -21.07
C THR A 195 10.95 -9.78 -19.98
N ARG A 196 9.79 -10.12 -19.39
CA ARG A 196 9.08 -9.29 -18.42
C ARG A 196 9.92 -8.99 -17.19
N ASP A 197 10.64 -9.97 -16.66
CA ASP A 197 11.47 -9.78 -15.46
C ASP A 197 12.60 -8.77 -15.69
N GLN A 198 13.27 -8.87 -16.84
CA GLN A 198 14.32 -7.91 -17.22
C GLN A 198 13.73 -6.51 -17.40
N ALA A 199 12.55 -6.40 -18.04
CA ALA A 199 11.86 -5.13 -18.19
C ALA A 199 11.43 -4.55 -16.83
N ARG A 200 10.91 -5.38 -15.92
CA ARG A 200 10.52 -5.00 -14.56
C ARG A 200 11.72 -4.46 -13.78
N GLN A 201 12.84 -5.18 -13.74
CA GLN A 201 14.06 -4.72 -13.06
C GLN A 201 14.55 -3.37 -13.61
N ARG A 202 14.59 -3.22 -14.94
CA ARG A 202 14.96 -1.96 -15.59
C ARG A 202 14.01 -0.82 -15.23
N ARG A 203 12.69 -1.06 -15.23
CA ARG A 203 11.68 -0.05 -14.90
C ARG A 203 11.67 0.28 -13.40
N GLN A 204 11.94 -0.69 -12.53
CA GLN A 204 12.14 -0.47 -11.10
C GLN A 204 13.38 0.37 -10.82
N ALA A 205 14.50 0.13 -11.52
CA ALA A 205 15.68 0.99 -11.41
C ALA A 205 15.38 2.44 -11.84
N LYS A 206 14.54 2.64 -12.86
CA LYS A 206 14.03 3.97 -13.21
C LYS A 206 13.16 4.57 -12.11
N LEU A 207 12.30 3.77 -11.48
CA LEU A 207 11.45 4.21 -10.37
C LEU A 207 12.28 4.65 -9.16
N VAL A 208 13.30 3.87 -8.79
CA VAL A 208 14.23 4.21 -7.70
C VAL A 208 14.93 5.53 -8.00
N ARG A 209 15.47 5.72 -9.22
CA ARG A 209 16.08 7.00 -9.63
C ARG A 209 15.08 8.15 -9.57
N PHE A 210 13.83 7.91 -9.98
CA PHE A 210 12.77 8.89 -9.92
C PHE A 210 12.43 9.30 -8.48
N TYR A 211 12.20 8.35 -7.58
CA TYR A 211 11.93 8.63 -6.17
C TYR A 211 13.13 9.30 -5.50
N ARG A 212 14.35 8.82 -5.74
CA ARG A 212 15.58 9.45 -5.24
C ARG A 212 15.64 10.93 -5.63
N LYS A 213 15.43 11.25 -6.91
CA LYS A 213 15.44 12.63 -7.40
C LYS A 213 14.34 13.48 -6.73
N ARG A 214 13.10 13.00 -6.72
CA ARG A 214 11.95 13.78 -6.22
C ARG A 214 11.98 14.00 -4.72
N ILE A 215 12.37 13.00 -3.95
CA ILE A 215 12.47 13.12 -2.49
C ILE A 215 13.67 14.01 -2.13
N ALA A 216 14.80 13.92 -2.85
CA ALA A 216 15.95 14.80 -2.61
C ALA A 216 15.64 16.28 -2.94
N GLU A 217 14.83 16.54 -3.97
CA GLU A 217 14.36 17.91 -4.30
C GLU A 217 13.49 18.49 -3.16
N GLU A 218 12.64 17.68 -2.53
CA GLU A 218 11.74 18.12 -1.45
C GLU A 218 12.42 18.09 -0.06
N PHE A 219 13.46 17.26 0.13
CA PHE A 219 14.16 17.05 1.40
C PHE A 219 15.71 17.06 1.21
N PRO A 220 16.30 18.20 0.83
CA PRO A 220 17.72 18.27 0.44
C PRO A 220 18.70 17.89 1.55
N HIS A 221 18.32 18.05 2.82
CA HIS A 221 19.16 17.73 3.98
C HIS A 221 18.98 16.31 4.52
N HIS A 222 18.22 15.44 3.82
CA HIS A 222 17.87 14.10 4.30
C HIS A 222 18.37 12.96 3.41
N GLN A 223 19.52 13.14 2.76
CA GLN A 223 20.04 12.17 1.78
C GLN A 223 20.35 10.79 2.38
N ALA A 224 20.86 10.72 3.61
CA ALA A 224 21.11 9.45 4.29
C ALA A 224 19.82 8.70 4.64
N GLN A 225 18.78 9.43 5.08
CA GLN A 225 17.45 8.87 5.34
C GLN A 225 16.79 8.34 4.07
N LEU A 226 17.05 9.00 2.93
CA LEU A 226 16.49 8.64 1.64
C LEU A 226 16.99 7.27 1.14
N GLU A 227 18.26 6.95 1.33
CA GLU A 227 18.80 5.63 0.95
C GLU A 227 18.17 4.51 1.80
N ALA A 228 17.99 4.73 3.10
CA ALA A 228 17.27 3.80 3.96
C ALA A 228 15.81 3.62 3.51
N TRP A 229 15.14 4.69 3.10
CA TRP A 229 13.75 4.64 2.62
C TRP A 229 13.59 3.88 1.29
N LEU A 230 14.62 3.90 0.43
CA LEU A 230 14.66 3.17 -0.83
C LEU A 230 15.12 1.70 -0.70
N SER A 231 15.42 1.23 0.51
CA SER A 231 15.87 -0.14 0.79
C SER A 231 14.72 -1.09 1.14
N LYS A 232 15.00 -2.40 1.17
CA LYS A 232 14.02 -3.41 1.64
C LYS A 232 13.70 -3.19 3.12
N GLU A 233 14.71 -2.82 3.91
CA GLU A 233 14.65 -2.62 5.35
C GLU A 233 13.76 -1.44 5.74
N GLY A 234 13.55 -0.50 4.81
CA GLY A 234 12.75 0.71 5.00
C GLY A 234 13.41 1.73 5.94
N TYR A 235 12.75 2.86 6.09
CA TYR A 235 13.21 3.94 6.95
C TYR A 235 12.63 3.80 8.37
N SER A 236 13.50 3.77 9.37
CA SER A 236 13.11 3.79 10.78
C SER A 236 13.08 5.22 11.31
N LEU A 237 11.97 5.58 11.95
CA LEU A 237 11.80 6.85 12.62
C LEU A 237 12.03 6.66 14.13
N VAL A 238 12.85 7.50 14.73
CA VAL A 238 13.10 7.47 16.18
C VAL A 238 11.78 7.69 16.91
N GLY A 239 11.42 6.77 17.81
CA GLY A 239 10.17 6.81 18.56
C GLY A 239 9.01 6.05 17.93
N GLU A 240 9.20 5.41 16.76
CA GLU A 240 8.19 4.57 16.12
C GLU A 240 8.77 3.21 15.68
N ALA A 241 8.07 2.13 15.99
CA ALA A 241 8.48 0.77 15.67
C ALA A 241 8.11 0.38 14.24
N LEU A 242 7.04 0.96 13.70
CA LEU A 242 6.60 0.72 12.33
C LEU A 242 7.53 1.44 11.34
N ARG A 243 8.15 0.67 10.45
CA ARG A 243 9.03 1.21 9.42
C ARG A 243 8.26 1.72 8.22
N LEU A 244 8.82 2.74 7.59
CA LEU A 244 8.26 3.39 6.41
C LEU A 244 8.92 2.82 5.14
N HIS A 245 8.10 2.29 4.24
CA HIS A 245 8.53 1.76 2.94
C HIS A 245 7.91 2.56 1.80
N LEU A 246 8.47 2.44 0.60
CA LEU A 246 7.94 3.05 -0.62
C LEU A 246 7.20 2.02 -1.46
N TYR A 247 5.92 2.21 -1.72
CA TYR A 247 5.21 1.40 -2.69
C TYR A 247 5.69 1.72 -4.11
N PRO A 248 5.91 0.73 -5.00
CA PRO A 248 5.85 -0.72 -4.82
C PRO A 248 7.22 -1.38 -4.56
N LEU A 249 8.23 -0.63 -4.11
CA LEU A 249 9.58 -1.17 -3.94
C LEU A 249 9.58 -2.26 -2.87
N PHE A 250 10.10 -3.45 -3.20
CA PHE A 250 10.16 -4.64 -2.32
C PHE A 250 8.80 -5.12 -1.79
N PHE A 251 7.70 -4.71 -2.42
CA PHE A 251 6.36 -5.10 -1.97
C PHE A 251 6.18 -6.61 -2.02
N GLU A 252 6.55 -7.25 -3.13
CA GLU A 252 6.43 -8.69 -3.33
C GLU A 252 7.32 -9.47 -2.36
N ASP A 253 8.49 -8.93 -2.01
CA ASP A 253 9.38 -9.53 -1.00
C ASP A 253 8.73 -9.56 0.37
N TRP A 254 8.08 -8.46 0.78
CA TRP A 254 7.35 -8.39 2.04
C TRP A 254 6.12 -9.30 2.05
N VAL A 255 5.37 -9.39 0.95
CA VAL A 255 4.24 -10.34 0.85
C VAL A 255 4.74 -11.78 1.03
N ALA A 256 5.76 -12.20 0.28
CA ALA A 256 6.30 -13.55 0.36
C ALA A 256 6.83 -13.87 1.77
N GLU A 257 7.54 -12.93 2.37
CA GLU A 257 8.10 -13.08 3.71
C GLU A 257 7.04 -13.20 4.80
N LEU A 258 5.98 -12.37 4.76
CA LEU A 258 4.91 -12.43 5.74
C LEU A 258 4.04 -13.68 5.59
N MET A 259 3.80 -14.14 4.35
CA MET A 259 3.11 -15.39 4.09
C MET A 259 3.88 -16.60 4.63
N ALA A 260 5.20 -16.63 4.44
CA ALA A 260 6.06 -17.67 5.00
C ALA A 260 6.09 -17.63 6.54
N ARG A 261 6.25 -16.44 7.13
CA ARG A 261 6.22 -16.27 8.60
C ARG A 261 4.90 -16.74 9.20
N ALA A 262 3.77 -16.48 8.55
CA ALA A 262 2.46 -16.95 9.00
C ALA A 262 2.30 -18.47 8.91
N GLY A 263 2.93 -19.11 7.92
CA GLY A 263 2.93 -20.56 7.77
C GLY A 263 3.83 -21.29 8.76
N ASN A 264 4.96 -20.68 9.13
CA ASN A 264 5.97 -21.29 10.01
C ASN A 264 5.71 -21.05 11.51
N GLY A 265 4.78 -20.16 11.87
CA GLY A 265 4.44 -19.87 13.27
C GLY A 265 3.56 -20.91 13.95
N GLY A 266 3.19 -22.01 13.25
CA GLY A 266 2.27 -23.06 13.68
C GLY A 266 2.91 -24.20 14.46
#